data_AF-A0A8C2YKQ3-F1
#
_entry.id   AF-A0A8C2YKQ3-F1
#
_cell.length_a   1.000
_cell.length_b   1.000
_cell.length_c   1.000
_cell.angle_alpha   90.00
_cell.angle_beta   90.00
_cell.angle_gamma   90.00
#
_symmetry.space_group_name_H-M   'P 1'
#
loop_
_entity.id
_entity.type
_entity.pdbx_description
1 polymer ?
#
loop_
_entity_poly.entity_id
_entity_poly.type
_entity_poly.pdbx_seq_one_letter_code
_entity_poly.pdbx_strand_id
1 'polypeptide(L)'
;MVARWLAGLRARGLCQWSLRSCGPFSGPPPLGLGGQRPRVSARTTATLSVQPAGRSLCDEPLRIAARGLAPEQPVTAAVIINGSVAAVGGTIYYKDESVPPVTIMRNRVKMTEDGIMDIVDALKSPLEDWKSFIPVERSDTAFLFLVGEDDHNWKSEFYANEASKRLEAHGKKKPQIICYPETGHYIEVPYIPLCKAGLHSLVGAPIIFGGQPRAHAMAQVDVWKQLQAFFHKHLGSNS
;
A
#
# COMPACT_ATOMS: atom_id res chain seq x y z
N MET A 1 6.30 -0.90 14.60
CA MET A 1 7.32 -1.60 13.79
C MET A 1 7.42 -0.84 12.48
N VAL A 2 8.48 -0.07 12.25
CA VAL A 2 8.64 0.78 11.05
C VAL A 2 9.49 0.01 10.04
N ALA A 3 8.88 -0.47 8.97
CA ALA A 3 9.62 -1.07 7.85
C ALA A 3 10.23 0.05 7.00
N ARG A 4 11.56 0.10 6.97
CA ARG A 4 12.36 1.06 6.23
C ARG A 4 12.68 0.45 4.86
N TRP A 5 12.08 0.95 3.79
CA TRP A 5 12.50 0.58 2.43
C TRP A 5 13.80 1.33 2.09
N LEU A 6 14.89 0.58 1.91
CA LEU A 6 16.14 1.08 1.35
C LEU A 6 16.11 0.86 -0.16
N ALA A 7 15.92 1.93 -0.92
CA ALA A 7 16.27 1.94 -2.33
C ALA A 7 17.81 1.91 -2.42
N GLY A 8 18.35 0.81 -2.94
CA GLY A 8 19.78 0.62 -3.13
C GLY A 8 20.29 1.42 -4.33
N LEU A 9 21.05 2.48 -4.06
CA LEU A 9 22.05 3.02 -4.99
C LEU A 9 23.43 2.83 -4.33
N ARG A 10 24.20 1.86 -4.82
CA ARG A 10 25.64 1.75 -4.50
C ARG A 10 26.45 2.39 -5.63
N ALA A 11 26.84 3.64 -5.45
CA ALA A 11 28.05 4.18 -6.04
C ALA A 11 29.18 4.08 -5.01
N ARG A 12 30.35 3.63 -5.47
CA ARG A 12 31.55 3.37 -4.67
C ARG A 12 32.12 4.69 -4.12
N GLY A 13 32.50 4.69 -2.84
CA GLY A 13 33.25 5.76 -2.22
C GLY A 13 33.72 5.33 -0.84
N LEU A 14 34.98 4.93 -0.74
CA LEU A 14 35.68 4.64 0.51
C LEU A 14 35.71 5.90 1.39
N CYS A 15 35.29 5.77 2.65
CA CYS A 15 35.82 6.58 3.73
C CYS A 15 35.59 5.85 5.06
N GLN A 16 36.68 5.32 5.62
CA GLN A 16 36.78 4.81 6.99
C GLN A 16 36.49 5.93 7.98
N TRP A 17 35.61 5.69 8.95
CA TRP A 17 35.66 6.36 10.25
C TRP A 17 35.41 5.34 11.36
N SER A 18 36.40 5.21 12.23
CA SER A 18 36.42 4.31 13.38
C SER A 18 36.03 5.03 14.68
N LEU A 19 35.47 4.24 15.60
CA LEU A 19 35.52 4.34 17.07
C LEU A 19 34.87 5.55 17.76
N ARG A 20 33.87 5.26 18.61
CA ARG A 20 34.03 5.33 20.08
C ARG A 20 32.87 4.63 20.81
N SER A 21 33.24 3.72 21.68
CA SER A 21 32.45 3.12 22.74
C SER A 21 32.24 4.14 23.86
N CYS A 22 31.02 4.25 24.38
CA CYS A 22 30.73 4.94 25.65
C CYS A 22 30.35 3.89 26.69
N GLY A 23 31.08 3.89 27.82
CA GLY A 23 30.86 3.03 28.98
C GLY A 23 29.64 3.44 29.83
N PRO A 24 29.31 2.65 30.86
CA PRO A 24 28.08 2.81 31.65
C PRO A 24 28.26 3.70 32.88
N PHE A 25 27.09 4.08 33.45
CA PHE A 25 26.76 4.45 34.84
C PHE A 25 26.13 5.83 35.05
N SER A 26 24.87 5.83 35.50
CA SER A 26 24.44 6.40 36.79
C SER A 26 22.95 6.12 37.02
N GLY A 27 22.58 5.69 38.24
CA GLY A 27 21.25 5.18 38.62
C GLY A 27 20.10 6.21 38.62
N PRO A 28 18.88 5.78 38.96
CA PRO A 28 17.67 6.61 38.81
C PRO A 28 17.51 7.59 39.98
N PRO A 29 17.00 8.82 39.75
CA PRO A 29 16.58 9.71 40.83
C PRO A 29 15.17 9.34 41.34
N PRO A 30 14.78 9.79 42.55
CA PRO A 30 13.66 9.23 43.30
C PRO A 30 12.28 9.67 42.81
N LEU A 31 11.28 8.83 43.13
CA LEU A 31 9.86 9.02 42.86
C LEU A 31 9.30 10.26 43.57
N GLY A 32 8.95 11.28 42.78
CA GLY A 32 8.14 12.41 43.22
C GLY A 32 6.65 12.14 42.98
N LEU A 33 5.87 12.17 44.07
CA LEU A 33 4.41 12.22 44.05
C LEU A 33 3.95 13.56 43.45
N GLY A 34 3.16 13.54 42.38
CA GLY A 34 2.64 14.76 41.77
C GLY A 34 1.48 14.52 40.81
N GLY A 35 0.26 14.78 41.31
CA GLY A 35 -0.94 15.22 40.59
C GLY A 35 -1.29 14.60 39.23
N GLN A 36 -2.41 13.87 39.17
CA GLN A 36 -3.08 13.57 37.90
C GLN A 36 -3.43 14.88 37.18
N ARG A 37 -2.66 15.23 36.14
CA ARG A 37 -3.10 16.20 35.14
C ARG A 37 -4.15 15.50 34.27
N PRO A 38 -5.34 16.09 34.04
CA PRO A 38 -6.25 15.55 33.06
C PRO A 38 -5.52 15.62 31.71
N ARG A 39 -5.25 14.45 31.12
CA ARG A 39 -4.70 14.35 29.78
C ARG A 39 -5.86 14.64 28.83
N VAL A 40 -6.18 15.92 28.66
CA VAL A 40 -7.06 16.36 27.57
C VAL A 40 -6.28 16.05 26.30
N SER A 41 -6.64 14.94 25.64
CA SER A 41 -6.19 14.64 24.30
C SER A 41 -6.77 15.72 23.40
N ALA A 42 -6.01 16.78 23.15
CA ALA A 42 -6.33 17.72 22.10
C ALA A 42 -6.49 16.92 20.81
N ARG A 43 -7.72 16.84 20.31
CA ARG A 43 -8.04 16.13 19.06
C ARG A 43 -7.49 17.00 17.94
N THR A 44 -6.21 16.84 17.61
CA THR A 44 -5.64 17.49 16.43
C THR A 44 -6.27 16.85 15.20
N THR A 45 -6.83 17.68 14.31
CA THR A 45 -7.31 17.24 13.01
C THR A 45 -6.14 16.69 12.19
N ALA A 46 -6.29 15.49 11.64
CA ALA A 46 -5.29 14.92 10.74
C ALA A 46 -5.20 15.78 9.48
N THR A 47 -4.00 16.12 9.03
CA THR A 47 -3.80 16.90 7.80
C THR A 47 -2.76 16.24 6.93
N LEU A 48 -2.99 16.23 5.61
CA LEU A 48 -2.05 15.75 4.60
C LEU A 48 -1.56 16.95 3.78
N SER A 49 -0.27 17.01 3.52
CA SER A 49 0.33 17.97 2.60
C SER A 49 1.26 17.25 1.63
N VAL A 50 1.17 17.62 0.36
CA VAL A 50 1.98 17.08 -0.73
C VAL A 50 2.60 18.24 -1.49
N GLN A 51 3.93 18.26 -1.62
CA GLN A 51 4.68 19.31 -2.31
C GLN A 51 5.68 18.71 -3.30
N PRO A 52 5.65 19.11 -4.59
CA PRO A 52 4.70 20.05 -5.20
C PRO A 52 3.30 19.43 -5.36
N ALA A 53 2.24 20.25 -5.23
CA ALA A 53 0.86 19.75 -5.22
C ALA A 53 0.39 19.20 -6.59
N GLY A 54 0.91 19.75 -7.69
CA GLY A 54 0.39 19.47 -9.05
C GLY A 54 1.28 18.61 -9.96
N ARG A 55 2.55 18.39 -9.60
CA ARG A 55 3.49 17.52 -10.33
C ARG A 55 4.65 17.12 -9.44
N SER A 56 5.17 15.92 -9.63
CA SER A 56 6.51 15.54 -9.20
C SER A 56 7.24 15.15 -10.48
N LEU A 57 8.39 15.77 -10.78
CA LEU A 57 9.29 15.16 -11.74
C LEU A 57 10.00 13.97 -11.05
N CYS A 58 10.52 13.03 -11.83
CA CYS A 58 11.23 11.86 -11.30
C CYS A 58 12.57 12.23 -10.62
N ASP A 59 13.07 13.45 -10.84
CA ASP A 59 14.28 14.02 -10.27
C ASP A 59 14.02 15.10 -9.19
N GLU A 60 12.78 15.53 -8.99
CA GLU A 60 12.42 16.51 -7.96
C GLU A 60 11.96 15.82 -6.65
N PRO A 61 12.45 16.26 -5.47
CA PRO A 61 12.03 15.67 -4.20
C PRO A 61 10.55 15.90 -3.90
N LEU A 62 9.78 14.82 -3.87
CA LEU A 62 8.40 14.83 -3.41
C LEU A 62 8.33 14.81 -1.87
N ARG A 63 7.73 15.85 -1.28
CA ARG A 63 7.49 15.92 0.16
C ARG A 63 6.05 15.54 0.46
N ILE A 64 5.88 14.47 1.23
CA ILE A 64 4.58 14.04 1.78
C ILE A 64 4.68 14.15 3.29
N ALA A 65 3.80 14.94 3.91
CA ALA A 65 3.73 15.05 5.35
C ALA A 65 2.29 14.89 5.84
N ALA A 66 2.10 13.96 6.78
CA ALA A 66 0.88 13.80 7.55
C ALA A 66 1.10 14.34 8.97
N ARG A 67 0.21 15.20 9.46
CA ARG A 67 0.27 15.80 10.81
C ARG A 67 -1.02 15.54 11.56
N GLY A 68 -0.99 15.69 12.88
CA GLY A 68 -2.17 15.57 13.74
C GLY A 68 -2.62 14.13 14.02
N LEU A 69 -1.84 13.13 13.59
CA LEU A 69 -2.12 11.74 13.86
C LEU A 69 -1.76 11.36 15.31
N ALA A 70 -2.73 10.82 16.06
CA ALA A 70 -2.52 10.26 17.40
C ALA A 70 -2.26 8.73 17.34
N PRO A 71 -1.49 8.17 18.30
CA PRO A 71 -1.38 6.73 18.46
C PRO A 71 -2.76 6.10 18.64
N GLU A 72 -2.96 4.91 18.06
CA GLU A 72 -4.19 4.10 18.19
C GLU A 72 -5.49 4.76 17.71
N GLN A 73 -5.42 5.90 17.03
CA GLN A 73 -6.61 6.49 16.44
C GLN A 73 -7.20 5.57 15.34
N PRO A 74 -8.52 5.57 15.14
CA PRO A 74 -9.14 4.82 14.05
C PRO A 74 -8.64 5.25 12.67
N VAL A 75 -8.49 4.30 11.75
CA VAL A 75 -8.20 4.59 10.34
C VAL A 75 -9.49 5.04 9.65
N THR A 76 -9.53 6.29 9.18
CA THR A 76 -10.73 6.89 8.59
C THR A 76 -10.80 6.77 7.06
N ALA A 77 -9.65 6.65 6.39
CA ALA A 77 -9.54 6.60 4.93
C ALA A 77 -8.41 5.68 4.48
N ALA A 78 -8.63 4.89 3.43
CA ALA A 78 -7.63 4.04 2.80
C ALA A 78 -7.76 4.05 1.28
N VAL A 79 -6.62 4.12 0.59
CA VAL A 79 -6.52 3.96 -0.87
C VAL A 79 -5.81 2.63 -1.14
N ILE A 80 -6.40 1.80 -2.00
CA ILE A 80 -5.90 0.49 -2.38
C ILE A 80 -5.56 0.55 -3.87
N ILE A 81 -4.29 0.43 -4.22
CA ILE A 81 -3.81 0.40 -5.60
C ILE A 81 -3.46 -1.04 -5.95
N ASN A 82 -4.14 -1.61 -6.95
CA ASN A 82 -3.93 -2.99 -7.41
C ASN A 82 -3.84 -4.03 -6.29
N GLY A 83 -4.72 -3.94 -5.29
CA GLY A 83 -4.70 -4.83 -4.11
C GLY A 83 -5.41 -6.16 -4.34
N SER A 84 -4.85 -7.24 -3.80
CA SER A 84 -5.43 -8.60 -3.86
C SER A 84 -6.62 -8.83 -2.92
N VAL A 85 -6.85 -7.95 -1.93
CA VAL A 85 -7.89 -8.08 -0.87
C VAL A 85 -7.91 -9.46 -0.17
N ALA A 86 -6.83 -10.21 -0.33
CA ALA A 86 -6.59 -11.53 0.25
C ALA A 86 -5.14 -11.56 0.73
N ALA A 87 -4.86 -12.32 1.78
CA ALA A 87 -3.49 -12.54 2.22
C ALA A 87 -2.71 -13.31 1.13
N VAL A 88 -1.53 -12.84 0.74
CA VAL A 88 -0.69 -13.48 -0.29
C VAL A 88 0.72 -13.68 0.26
N GLY A 89 1.32 -14.84 0.00
CA GLY A 89 2.70 -15.17 0.39
C GLY A 89 2.92 -15.47 1.87
N GLY A 90 2.10 -14.93 2.78
CA GLY A 90 2.19 -15.21 4.22
C GLY A 90 0.88 -14.94 4.95
N THR A 91 0.79 -15.49 6.16
CA THR A 91 -0.35 -15.29 7.06
C THR A 91 -0.31 -13.89 7.66
N ILE A 92 -1.44 -13.18 7.63
CA ILE A 92 -1.61 -11.91 8.34
C ILE A 92 -2.02 -12.24 9.78
N TYR A 93 -1.26 -11.77 10.76
CA TYR A 93 -1.58 -11.94 12.19
C TYR A 93 -1.94 -10.60 12.83
N TYR A 94 -3.01 -10.59 13.62
CA TYR A 94 -3.35 -9.44 14.46
C TYR A 94 -4.00 -9.92 15.77
N LYS A 95 -3.32 -9.68 16.89
CA LYS A 95 -3.69 -10.23 18.21
C LYS A 95 -3.91 -11.75 18.12
N ASP A 96 -5.06 -12.24 18.55
CA ASP A 96 -5.43 -13.66 18.57
C ASP A 96 -6.06 -14.15 17.25
N GLU A 97 -6.04 -13.31 16.22
CA GLU A 97 -6.65 -13.60 14.92
C GLU A 97 -5.60 -13.74 13.81
N SER A 98 -5.94 -14.55 12.81
CA SER A 98 -5.09 -14.76 11.64
C SER A 98 -5.89 -14.92 10.36
N VAL A 99 -5.37 -14.39 9.26
CA VAL A 99 -5.85 -14.61 7.89
C VAL A 99 -4.78 -15.40 7.12
N PRO A 100 -4.96 -16.70 6.85
CA PRO A 100 -3.99 -17.51 6.11
C PRO A 100 -3.84 -17.04 4.66
N PRO A 101 -2.68 -17.27 4.02
CA PRO A 101 -2.48 -16.88 2.64
C PRO A 101 -3.37 -17.69 1.69
N VAL A 102 -3.80 -17.04 0.61
CA VAL A 102 -4.53 -17.67 -0.50
C VAL A 102 -3.66 -18.72 -1.18
N THR A 103 -4.30 -19.83 -1.56
CA THR A 103 -3.61 -20.93 -2.24
C THR A 103 -3.00 -20.49 -3.57
N ILE A 104 -1.72 -20.82 -3.79
CA ILE A 104 -1.00 -20.58 -5.05
C ILE A 104 -1.14 -21.80 -5.97
N MET A 105 -1.65 -21.57 -7.18
CA MET A 105 -1.92 -22.55 -8.21
C MET A 105 -0.86 -22.49 -9.32
N ARG A 106 0.29 -23.14 -9.09
CA ARG A 106 1.42 -23.15 -10.04
C ARG A 106 1.06 -23.69 -11.43
N ASN A 107 0.09 -24.60 -11.50
CA ASN A 107 -0.40 -25.16 -12.76
C ASN A 107 -1.20 -24.16 -13.63
N ARG A 108 -1.50 -22.96 -13.11
CA ARG A 108 -2.17 -21.87 -13.86
C ARG A 108 -1.20 -20.79 -14.35
N VAL A 109 0.08 -20.88 -13.98
CA VAL A 109 1.12 -19.97 -14.49
C VAL A 109 1.37 -20.29 -15.95
N LYS A 110 1.37 -19.25 -16.78
CA LYS A 110 1.72 -19.34 -18.21
C LYS A 110 3.14 -18.83 -18.40
N MET A 111 3.80 -19.30 -19.45
CA MET A 111 5.14 -18.86 -19.82
C MET A 111 5.10 -18.32 -21.25
N THR A 112 5.71 -17.15 -21.47
CA THR A 112 5.86 -16.60 -22.82
C THR A 112 7.00 -17.31 -23.56
N GLU A 113 7.08 -17.07 -24.87
CA GLU A 113 8.20 -17.55 -25.71
C GLU A 113 9.57 -17.07 -25.20
N ASP A 114 9.62 -15.87 -24.63
CA ASP A 114 10.82 -15.27 -24.03
C ASP A 114 11.16 -15.80 -22.63
N GLY A 115 10.41 -16.78 -22.11
CA GLY A 115 10.63 -17.37 -20.79
C GLY A 115 10.18 -16.50 -19.62
N ILE A 116 9.35 -15.48 -19.85
CA ILE A 116 8.77 -14.64 -18.81
C ILE A 116 7.47 -15.28 -18.33
N MET A 117 7.24 -15.32 -17.02
CA MET A 117 6.01 -15.88 -16.47
C MET A 117 4.86 -14.87 -16.47
N ASP A 118 3.67 -15.31 -16.86
CA ASP A 118 2.41 -14.62 -16.62
C ASP A 118 1.68 -15.35 -15.49
N ILE A 119 1.55 -14.65 -14.35
CA ILE A 119 1.06 -15.21 -13.09
C ILE A 119 -0.35 -14.72 -12.74
N VAL A 120 -1.04 -14.02 -13.63
CA VAL A 120 -2.35 -13.40 -13.36
C VAL A 120 -3.39 -14.40 -12.82
N ASP A 121 -3.31 -15.65 -13.25
CA ASP A 121 -4.20 -16.76 -12.86
C ASP A 121 -3.63 -17.64 -11.73
N ALA A 122 -2.47 -17.28 -11.16
CA ALA A 122 -1.74 -18.13 -10.20
C ALA A 122 -2.33 -18.16 -8.79
N LEU A 123 -3.26 -17.26 -8.44
CA LEU A 123 -3.95 -17.29 -7.15
C LEU A 123 -5.30 -17.99 -7.28
N LYS A 124 -5.61 -18.87 -6.33
CA LYS A 124 -6.97 -19.39 -6.21
C LYS A 124 -7.93 -18.25 -5.91
N SER A 125 -9.17 -18.34 -6.41
CA SER A 125 -10.19 -17.35 -6.10
C SER A 125 -10.42 -17.31 -4.58
N PRO A 126 -10.44 -16.12 -3.94
CA PRO A 126 -10.72 -16.00 -2.52
C PRO A 126 -12.21 -16.26 -2.23
N LEU A 127 -13.06 -16.41 -3.26
CA LEU A 127 -14.43 -16.93 -3.11
C LEU A 127 -14.45 -18.45 -2.90
N GLU A 128 -13.44 -19.16 -3.41
CA GLU A 128 -13.25 -20.59 -3.16
C GLU A 128 -12.38 -20.84 -1.92
N ASP A 129 -11.54 -19.88 -1.56
CA ASP A 129 -10.63 -19.90 -0.40
C ASP A 129 -10.97 -18.76 0.57
N TRP A 130 -12.21 -18.75 1.05
CA TRP A 130 -12.81 -17.64 1.82
C TRP A 130 -12.05 -17.27 3.10
N LYS A 131 -11.26 -18.20 3.67
CA LYS A 131 -10.44 -17.93 4.85
C LYS A 131 -9.28 -16.97 4.57
N SER A 132 -8.84 -16.89 3.30
CA SER A 132 -7.78 -15.98 2.89
C SER A 132 -8.26 -14.55 2.62
N PHE A 133 -9.57 -14.34 2.52
CA PHE A 133 -10.18 -13.05 2.24
C PHE A 133 -10.01 -12.12 3.45
N ILE A 134 -9.46 -10.93 3.24
CA ILE A 134 -9.28 -9.94 4.29
C ILE A 134 -10.67 -9.41 4.72
N PRO A 135 -11.04 -9.42 6.01
CA PRO A 135 -12.39 -9.08 6.45
C PRO A 135 -12.63 -7.56 6.43
N VAL A 136 -12.70 -6.97 5.23
CA VAL A 136 -12.86 -5.53 4.98
C VAL A 136 -14.16 -4.97 5.58
N GLU A 137 -15.19 -5.81 5.73
CA GLU A 137 -16.48 -5.48 6.34
C GLU A 137 -16.37 -5.06 7.81
N ARG A 138 -15.27 -5.41 8.49
CA ARG A 138 -15.03 -5.02 9.88
C ARG A 138 -14.54 -3.58 10.02
N SER A 139 -14.18 -2.93 8.91
CA SER A 139 -13.70 -1.55 8.94
C SER A 139 -14.82 -0.53 8.70
N ASP A 140 -14.73 0.60 9.38
CA ASP A 140 -15.52 1.81 9.10
C ASP A 140 -14.77 2.81 8.19
N THR A 141 -13.59 2.41 7.71
CA THR A 141 -12.76 3.19 6.78
C THR A 141 -13.49 3.46 5.47
N ALA A 142 -13.37 4.70 4.96
CA ALA A 142 -13.70 4.99 3.58
C ALA A 142 -12.62 4.38 2.66
N PHE A 143 -13.04 3.64 1.63
CA PHE A 143 -12.12 3.02 0.67
C PHE A 143 -12.21 3.65 -0.72
N LEU A 144 -11.05 3.84 -1.34
CA LEU A 144 -10.88 4.10 -2.76
C LEU A 144 -10.01 3.00 -3.35
N PHE A 145 -10.50 2.31 -4.38
CA PHE A 145 -9.74 1.35 -5.17
C PHE A 145 -9.32 1.96 -6.49
N LEU A 146 -8.03 1.87 -6.80
CA LEU A 146 -7.43 2.31 -8.07
C LEU A 146 -6.84 1.07 -8.74
N VAL A 147 -7.35 0.74 -9.92
CA VAL A 147 -7.15 -0.56 -10.56
C VAL A 147 -6.59 -0.38 -11.96
N GLY A 148 -5.47 -1.04 -12.26
CA GLY A 148 -5.03 -1.28 -13.62
C GLY A 148 -5.75 -2.50 -14.21
N GLU A 149 -6.42 -2.33 -15.35
CA GLU A 149 -7.15 -3.43 -16.00
C GLU A 149 -6.23 -4.44 -16.70
N ASP A 150 -4.97 -4.05 -16.94
CA ASP A 150 -3.92 -4.90 -17.53
C ASP A 150 -2.94 -5.40 -16.46
N ASP A 151 -3.40 -5.56 -15.21
CA ASP A 151 -2.59 -6.10 -14.12
C ASP A 151 -2.35 -7.61 -14.31
N HIS A 152 -1.09 -7.98 -14.59
CA HIS A 152 -0.66 -9.36 -14.78
C HIS A 152 -0.06 -10.02 -13.52
N ASN A 153 0.06 -9.29 -12.41
CA ASN A 153 0.49 -9.89 -11.15
C ASN A 153 -0.66 -10.67 -10.51
N TRP A 154 -1.87 -10.11 -10.56
CA TRP A 154 -3.12 -10.77 -10.16
C TRP A 154 -4.35 -9.98 -10.65
N LYS A 155 -5.56 -10.51 -10.43
CA LYS A 155 -6.81 -9.91 -10.93
C LYS A 155 -7.32 -8.76 -10.05
N SER A 156 -6.63 -7.63 -10.05
CA SER A 156 -6.94 -6.45 -9.21
C SER A 156 -8.39 -5.96 -9.35
N GLU A 157 -8.93 -5.92 -10.57
CA GLU A 157 -10.33 -5.54 -10.81
C GLU A 157 -11.32 -6.49 -10.14
N PHE A 158 -11.09 -7.80 -10.29
CA PHE A 158 -11.90 -8.82 -9.63
C PHE A 158 -11.87 -8.62 -8.11
N TYR A 159 -10.69 -8.42 -7.51
CA TYR A 159 -10.58 -8.23 -6.06
C TYR A 159 -11.25 -6.95 -5.56
N ALA A 160 -11.12 -5.84 -6.29
CA ALA A 160 -11.81 -4.59 -5.95
C ALA A 160 -13.34 -4.78 -5.96
N ASN A 161 -13.86 -5.48 -6.97
CA ASN A 161 -15.29 -5.79 -7.08
C ASN A 161 -15.77 -6.72 -5.95
N GLU A 162 -15.01 -7.76 -5.60
CA GLU A 162 -15.36 -8.64 -4.48
C GLU A 162 -15.31 -7.92 -3.12
N ALA A 163 -14.37 -6.99 -2.95
CA ALA A 163 -14.33 -6.10 -1.78
C ALA A 163 -15.59 -5.23 -1.69
N SER A 164 -16.01 -4.62 -2.81
CA SER A 164 -17.25 -3.82 -2.88
C SER A 164 -18.46 -4.66 -2.49
N LYS A 165 -18.62 -5.84 -3.09
CA LYS A 165 -19.73 -6.76 -2.77
C LYS A 165 -19.73 -7.14 -1.30
N ARG A 166 -18.56 -7.46 -0.73
CA ARG A 166 -18.43 -7.82 0.69
C ARG A 166 -18.85 -6.67 1.61
N LEU A 167 -18.39 -5.45 1.31
CA LEU A 167 -18.76 -4.25 2.06
C LEU A 167 -20.27 -4.00 2.01
N GLU A 168 -20.85 -3.99 0.81
CA GLU A 168 -22.28 -3.74 0.59
C GLU A 168 -23.16 -4.80 1.27
N ALA A 169 -22.78 -6.08 1.20
CA ALA A 169 -23.50 -7.18 1.85
C ALA A 169 -23.54 -7.05 3.39
N HIS A 170 -22.62 -6.29 3.98
CA HIS A 170 -22.57 -6.01 5.43
C HIS A 170 -23.05 -4.60 5.77
N GLY A 171 -23.80 -3.95 4.87
CA GLY A 171 -24.41 -2.64 5.09
C GLY A 171 -23.41 -1.49 5.12
N LYS A 172 -22.17 -1.70 4.65
CA LYS A 172 -21.19 -0.62 4.49
C LYS A 172 -21.45 0.16 3.21
N LYS A 173 -20.95 1.40 3.16
CA LYS A 173 -21.04 2.24 1.97
C LYS A 173 -20.24 1.59 0.84
N LYS A 174 -20.80 1.63 -0.37
CA LYS A 174 -20.11 1.20 -1.58
C LYS A 174 -18.81 2.02 -1.76
N PRO A 175 -17.65 1.38 -1.89
CA PRO A 175 -16.39 2.08 -2.13
C PRO A 175 -16.36 2.68 -3.54
N GLN A 176 -15.51 3.68 -3.74
CA GLN A 176 -15.20 4.15 -5.08
C GLN A 176 -14.18 3.21 -5.72
N ILE A 177 -14.43 2.78 -6.95
CA ILE A 177 -13.50 2.00 -7.77
C ILE A 177 -13.27 2.77 -9.06
N ILE A 178 -12.00 3.00 -9.40
CA ILE A 178 -11.60 3.62 -10.67
C ILE A 178 -10.69 2.63 -11.39
N CYS A 179 -11.11 2.22 -12.59
CA CYS A 179 -10.36 1.32 -13.44
C CYS A 179 -9.67 2.10 -14.56
N TYR A 180 -8.42 1.73 -14.83
CA TYR A 180 -7.56 2.33 -15.84
C TYR A 180 -7.23 1.29 -16.91
N PRO A 181 -7.76 1.43 -18.14
CA PRO A 181 -7.44 0.56 -19.25
C PRO A 181 -5.95 0.53 -19.55
N GLU A 182 -5.45 -0.62 -20.04
CA GLU A 182 -4.06 -0.79 -20.49
C GLU A 182 -3.01 -0.37 -19.45
N THR A 183 -3.35 -0.46 -18.17
CA THR A 183 -2.50 -0.08 -17.03
C THR A 183 -2.18 -1.33 -16.22
N GLY A 184 -0.88 -1.54 -15.97
CA GLY A 184 -0.37 -2.72 -15.28
C GLY A 184 -0.31 -2.59 -13.76
N HIS A 185 0.42 -3.52 -13.14
CA HIS A 185 0.49 -3.69 -11.69
C HIS A 185 1.15 -2.51 -10.95
N TYR A 186 2.29 -2.03 -11.43
CA TYR A 186 3.05 -0.97 -10.76
C TYR A 186 2.58 0.43 -11.18
N ILE A 187 1.52 0.91 -10.55
CA ILE A 187 1.09 2.31 -10.66
C ILE A 187 1.88 3.16 -9.65
N GLU A 188 3.01 3.66 -10.12
CA GLU A 188 3.92 4.52 -9.38
C GLU A 188 3.43 5.98 -9.32
N VAL A 189 4.24 6.84 -8.68
CA VAL A 189 4.08 8.30 -8.80
C VAL A 189 4.23 8.76 -10.27
N PRO A 190 3.71 9.94 -10.64
CA PRO A 190 3.72 10.42 -12.01
C PRO A 190 5.10 10.40 -12.69
N TYR A 191 5.10 10.04 -13.98
CA TYR A 191 6.25 10.06 -14.89
C TYR A 191 7.36 9.04 -14.58
N ILE A 192 7.12 8.09 -13.68
CA ILE A 192 8.01 6.94 -13.53
C ILE A 192 7.79 5.99 -14.71
N PRO A 193 8.85 5.64 -15.47
CA PRO A 193 8.69 4.81 -16.65
C PRO A 193 8.13 3.43 -16.30
N LEU A 194 7.27 2.92 -17.19
CA LEU A 194 6.68 1.60 -17.05
C LEU A 194 7.77 0.51 -17.01
N CYS A 195 7.72 -0.33 -15.98
CA CYS A 195 8.42 -1.62 -15.93
C CYS A 195 7.43 -2.73 -16.31
N LYS A 196 7.43 -3.15 -17.58
CA LYS A 196 6.45 -4.14 -18.09
C LYS A 196 6.71 -5.57 -17.59
N ALA A 197 7.96 -5.90 -17.30
CA ALA A 197 8.37 -7.20 -16.77
C ALA A 197 9.65 -7.06 -15.94
N GLY A 198 9.83 -7.94 -14.96
CA GLY A 198 11.00 -7.92 -14.08
C GLY A 198 11.01 -9.05 -13.07
N LEU A 199 12.12 -9.18 -12.32
CA LEU A 199 12.27 -10.22 -11.30
C LEU A 199 11.27 -9.99 -10.16
N HIS A 200 10.40 -10.97 -9.92
CA HIS A 200 9.45 -10.93 -8.82
C HIS A 200 9.98 -11.71 -7.62
N SER A 201 10.27 -11.02 -6.51
CA SER A 201 10.96 -11.60 -5.35
C SER A 201 10.26 -12.82 -4.75
N LEU A 202 8.92 -12.84 -4.70
CA LEU A 202 8.18 -13.98 -4.14
C LEU A 202 8.14 -15.18 -5.09
N VAL A 203 8.14 -14.93 -6.41
CA VAL A 203 8.10 -15.99 -7.43
C VAL A 203 9.51 -16.52 -7.70
N GLY A 204 10.53 -15.68 -7.53
CA GLY A 204 11.93 -16.02 -7.80
C GLY A 204 12.29 -16.04 -9.29
N ALA A 205 11.41 -15.52 -10.16
CA ALA A 205 11.61 -15.51 -11.61
C ALA A 205 11.08 -14.19 -12.24
N PRO A 206 11.49 -13.86 -13.47
CA PRO A 206 10.91 -12.77 -14.23
C PRO A 206 9.43 -12.99 -14.51
N ILE A 207 8.60 -11.99 -14.22
CA ILE A 207 7.16 -12.01 -14.53
C ILE A 207 6.74 -10.77 -15.33
N ILE A 208 5.58 -10.86 -15.98
CA ILE A 208 4.89 -9.73 -16.59
C ILE A 208 4.09 -8.98 -15.53
N PHE A 209 4.22 -7.65 -15.50
CA PHE A 209 3.41 -6.76 -14.68
C PHE A 209 2.29 -6.07 -15.48
N GLY A 210 2.39 -6.10 -16.81
CA GLY A 210 1.42 -5.53 -17.74
C GLY A 210 1.58 -4.02 -17.95
N GLY A 211 0.63 -3.42 -18.66
CA GLY A 211 0.59 -2.00 -19.00
C GLY A 211 1.11 -1.66 -20.40
N GLN A 212 0.55 -0.59 -20.96
CA GLN A 212 1.03 0.06 -22.18
C GLN A 212 1.64 1.44 -21.86
N PRO A 213 2.81 1.81 -22.42
CA PRO A 213 3.57 2.97 -21.96
C PRO A 213 2.76 4.27 -21.85
N ARG A 214 1.96 4.59 -22.88
CA ARG A 214 1.17 5.82 -22.91
C ARG A 214 0.01 5.79 -21.92
N ALA A 215 -0.80 4.73 -21.96
CA ALA A 215 -1.97 4.60 -21.09
C ALA A 215 -1.55 4.55 -19.62
N HIS A 216 -0.54 3.75 -19.29
CA HIS A 216 0.01 3.60 -17.94
C HIS A 216 0.55 4.91 -17.39
N ALA A 217 1.29 5.69 -18.20
CA ALA A 217 1.78 7.00 -17.78
C ALA A 217 0.62 7.97 -17.49
N MET A 218 -0.44 7.96 -18.29
CA MET A 218 -1.63 8.79 -18.03
C MET A 218 -2.39 8.33 -16.78
N ALA A 219 -2.47 7.02 -16.55
CA ALA A 219 -3.05 6.46 -15.33
C ALA A 219 -2.29 6.88 -14.08
N GLN A 220 -0.95 6.84 -14.07
CA GLN A 220 -0.15 7.35 -12.95
C GLN A 220 -0.45 8.83 -12.64
N VAL A 221 -0.59 9.68 -13.67
CA VAL A 221 -0.95 11.09 -13.48
C VAL A 221 -2.34 11.24 -12.86
N ASP A 222 -3.33 10.47 -13.31
CA ASP A 222 -4.68 10.56 -12.76
C ASP A 222 -4.79 9.96 -11.36
N VAL A 223 -4.23 8.77 -11.13
CA VAL A 223 -4.16 8.10 -9.83
C VAL A 223 -3.59 9.03 -8.76
N TRP A 224 -2.54 9.78 -9.09
CA TRP A 224 -1.96 10.78 -8.21
C TRP A 224 -2.95 11.88 -7.80
N LYS A 225 -3.76 12.37 -8.75
CA LYS A 225 -4.80 13.37 -8.46
C LYS A 225 -5.94 12.77 -7.63
N GLN A 226 -6.38 11.56 -7.96
CA GLN A 226 -7.48 10.88 -7.27
C GLN A 226 -7.14 10.60 -5.81
N LEU A 227 -5.94 10.06 -5.52
CA LEU A 227 -5.54 9.79 -4.14
C LEU A 227 -5.41 11.08 -3.31
N GLN A 228 -4.89 12.17 -3.91
CA GLN A 228 -4.79 13.46 -3.22
C GLN A 228 -6.17 14.03 -2.92
N ALA A 229 -7.08 14.03 -3.90
CA ALA A 229 -8.45 14.52 -3.73
C ALA A 229 -9.19 13.71 -2.66
N PHE A 230 -9.04 12.38 -2.68
CA PHE A 230 -9.62 11.48 -1.68
C PHE A 230 -9.11 11.79 -0.27
N PHE A 231 -7.81 11.86 -0.07
CA PHE A 231 -7.27 12.15 1.26
C PHE A 231 -7.61 13.58 1.74
N HIS A 232 -7.60 14.59 0.87
CA HIS A 232 -8.05 15.93 1.27
C HIS A 232 -9.52 15.94 1.70
N LYS A 233 -10.40 15.21 1.00
CA LYS A 233 -11.82 15.09 1.36
C LYS A 233 -12.05 14.38 2.71
N HIS A 234 -11.26 13.35 3.00
CA HIS A 234 -11.50 12.48 4.16
C HIS A 234 -10.65 12.84 5.40
N LEU A 235 -9.55 13.58 5.22
CA LEU A 235 -8.69 14.03 6.30
C LEU A 235 -8.79 15.55 6.52
N GLY A 236 -8.98 16.32 5.46
CA GLY A 236 -9.20 17.76 5.58
C GLY A 236 -10.52 18.05 6.27
N SER A 237 -10.48 18.87 7.32
CA SER A 237 -11.68 19.48 7.90
C SER A 237 -12.49 20.12 6.77
N ASN A 238 -13.79 19.81 6.70
CA ASN A 238 -14.75 20.82 6.25
C ASN A 238 -14.51 22.02 7.17
N SER A 239 -13.83 23.04 6.63
CA SER A 239 -13.74 24.37 7.20
C SER A 239 -15.13 24.97 7.38
#